data_AF-A0A1T1J2N5-F1
#
_entry.id   AF-A0A1T1J2N5-F1
#
_cell.length_a   1.000
_cell.length_b   1.000
_cell.length_c   1.000
_cell.angle_alpha   90.00
_cell.angle_beta   90.00
_cell.angle_gamma   90.00
#
_symmetry.space_group_name_H-M   'P 1'
#
loop_
_entity.id
_entity.type
_entity.pdbx_description
1 polymer ?
#
loop_
_entity_poly.entity_id
_entity_poly.type
_entity_poly.pdbx_seq_one_letter_code
_entity_poly.pdbx_strand_id
1 'polypeptide(L)'
;MHDPEKVKARLYACGKFGDRHMLIDKQYLLFGRVTYQGVNYWGKNIKEEHEAKGCDDQIQSIALKVKWPEMTASREGFRLGSEYKNDITIALNQRSVWKEEWGSKDFFNEFLLLKQYLRKGMSSGGEEVSEVWIDETKTFNSDLGLYEIDVKSDDGVGKKVYWQERKGKGVSLTIKCLYFKTGATSCEFNTHQPNYGFNTSYITISFHSELLPHWQEIYQDAEQLIHSFNTGEKQNEAS
;
A
#
# COMPACT_ATOMS: atom_id res chain seq x y z
N MET A 1 -36.22 -16.42 -7.63
CA MET A 1 -35.71 -15.16 -8.19
C MET A 1 -34.78 -14.56 -7.16
N HIS A 2 -33.48 -14.46 -7.43
CA HIS A 2 -32.52 -13.96 -6.43
C HIS A 2 -32.64 -12.44 -6.31
N ASP A 3 -32.80 -11.96 -5.08
CA ASP A 3 -32.78 -10.54 -4.73
C ASP A 3 -31.52 -9.86 -5.30
N PRO A 4 -31.66 -8.87 -6.21
CA PRO A 4 -30.54 -8.19 -6.86
C PRO A 4 -29.53 -7.59 -5.88
N GLU A 5 -29.99 -7.14 -4.70
CA GLU A 5 -29.10 -6.62 -3.65
C GLU A 5 -28.25 -7.72 -3.02
N LYS A 6 -28.83 -8.92 -2.83
CA LYS A 6 -28.09 -10.10 -2.35
C LYS A 6 -27.09 -10.63 -3.38
N VAL A 7 -27.36 -10.44 -4.68
CA VAL A 7 -26.39 -10.78 -5.75
C VAL A 7 -25.24 -9.78 -5.78
N LYS A 8 -25.51 -8.47 -5.64
CA LYS A 8 -24.47 -7.44 -5.51
C LYS A 8 -23.58 -7.67 -4.28
N ALA A 9 -24.16 -7.98 -3.12
CA ALA A 9 -23.40 -8.27 -1.89
C ALA A 9 -22.49 -9.51 -1.99
N ARG A 10 -22.79 -10.44 -2.90
CA ARG A 10 -21.92 -11.60 -3.16
C ARG A 10 -20.68 -11.22 -3.96
N LEU A 11 -20.81 -10.34 -4.94
CA LEU A 11 -19.74 -9.98 -5.89
C LEU A 11 -18.86 -8.83 -5.38
N TYR A 12 -19.43 -7.89 -4.62
CA TYR A 12 -18.73 -6.69 -4.17
C TYR A 12 -18.56 -6.67 -2.65
N ALA A 13 -17.42 -6.13 -2.19
CA ALA A 13 -17.26 -5.63 -0.84
C ALA A 13 -17.51 -4.12 -0.82
N CYS A 14 -17.99 -3.58 0.29
CA CYS A 14 -18.26 -2.15 0.41
C CYS A 14 -17.89 -1.59 1.77
N GLY A 15 -17.78 -0.27 1.89
CA GLY A 15 -17.50 0.41 3.16
C GLY A 15 -17.01 1.83 2.92
N LYS A 16 -16.78 2.57 3.99
CA LYS A 16 -16.18 3.90 3.94
C LYS A 16 -14.68 3.82 4.10
N PHE A 17 -13.91 4.42 3.21
CA PHE A 17 -12.48 4.64 3.38
C PHE A 17 -12.24 6.14 3.53
N GLY A 18 -12.06 6.59 4.78
CA GLY A 18 -12.20 7.99 5.12
C GLY A 18 -13.62 8.48 4.83
N ASP A 19 -13.72 9.50 3.97
CA ASP A 19 -15.00 10.11 3.58
C ASP A 19 -15.58 9.48 2.30
N ARG A 20 -14.89 8.53 1.67
CA ARG A 20 -15.30 7.93 0.39
C ARG A 20 -16.04 6.62 0.60
N HIS A 21 -17.14 6.44 -0.12
CA HIS A 21 -17.80 5.14 -0.22
C HIS A 21 -17.10 4.29 -1.30
N MET A 22 -16.65 3.12 -0.89
CA MET A 22 -15.95 2.18 -1.74
C MET A 22 -16.90 1.03 -2.08
N LEU A 23 -16.96 0.65 -3.36
CA LEU A 23 -17.59 -0.57 -3.84
C LEU A 23 -16.58 -1.32 -4.69
N ILE A 24 -16.06 -2.42 -4.16
CA ILE A 24 -14.88 -3.11 -4.68
C ILE A 24 -15.29 -4.50 -5.12
N ASP A 25 -15.01 -4.85 -6.37
CA ASP A 25 -15.21 -6.22 -6.83
C ASP A 25 -14.27 -7.17 -6.08
N LYS A 26 -14.83 -8.20 -5.44
CA LYS A 26 -14.08 -9.14 -4.61
C LYS A 26 -13.03 -9.92 -5.39
N GLN A 27 -13.12 -9.99 -6.71
CA GLN A 27 -12.05 -10.60 -7.52
C GLN A 27 -10.72 -9.88 -7.37
N TYR A 28 -10.75 -8.56 -7.15
CA TYR A 28 -9.56 -7.76 -6.90
C TYR A 28 -9.03 -7.93 -5.49
N LEU A 29 -9.85 -8.37 -4.52
CA LEU A 29 -9.44 -8.41 -3.11
C LEU A 29 -8.56 -9.62 -2.80
N LEU A 30 -7.44 -9.35 -2.13
CA LEU A 30 -6.67 -10.36 -1.43
C LEU A 30 -7.57 -10.98 -0.34
N PHE A 31 -7.65 -12.31 -0.32
CA PHE A 31 -8.60 -13.07 0.52
C PHE A 31 -10.10 -12.77 0.28
N GLY A 32 -10.47 -12.04 -0.78
CA GLY A 32 -11.86 -11.78 -1.16
C GLY A 32 -12.62 -10.86 -0.21
N ARG A 33 -11.93 -10.09 0.64
CA ARG A 33 -12.56 -9.20 1.63
C ARG A 33 -11.70 -7.97 1.93
N VAL A 34 -12.34 -6.90 2.37
CA VAL A 34 -11.68 -5.77 3.05
C VAL A 34 -11.51 -6.08 4.53
N THR A 35 -10.78 -5.25 5.27
CA THR A 35 -10.82 -5.29 6.74
C THR A 35 -11.47 -4.03 7.27
N TYR A 36 -12.43 -4.17 8.18
CA TYR A 36 -13.11 -3.05 8.85
C TYR A 36 -12.45 -2.67 10.17
N GLN A 37 -12.62 -1.40 10.56
CA GLN A 37 -12.25 -0.90 11.88
C GLN A 37 -13.07 -1.59 12.98
N GLY A 38 -12.41 -1.87 14.11
CA GLY A 38 -13.03 -2.47 15.30
C GLY A 38 -13.30 -3.98 15.20
N VAL A 39 -12.92 -4.64 14.11
CA VAL A 39 -13.00 -6.11 13.99
C VAL A 39 -11.67 -6.74 14.35
N ASN A 40 -11.69 -7.77 15.22
CA ASN A 40 -10.47 -8.48 15.60
C ASN A 40 -10.21 -9.65 14.65
N TYR A 41 -9.48 -9.40 13.57
CA TYR A 41 -9.12 -10.42 12.57
C TYR A 41 -8.15 -11.51 13.07
N TRP A 42 -7.71 -11.44 14.33
CA TRP A 42 -6.89 -12.46 15.00
C TRP A 42 -7.66 -13.17 16.15
N GLY A 43 -8.92 -12.82 16.33
CA GLY A 43 -9.77 -13.33 17.41
C GLY A 43 -10.56 -14.59 17.05
N LYS A 44 -11.41 -15.00 17.97
CA LYS A 44 -12.49 -15.97 17.70
C LYS A 44 -13.66 -15.21 17.06
N ASN A 45 -14.48 -15.86 16.24
CA ASN A 45 -15.68 -15.29 15.60
C ASN A 45 -15.47 -14.21 14.50
N ILE A 46 -14.29 -14.17 13.88
CA ILE A 46 -13.94 -13.21 12.81
C ILE A 46 -15.02 -13.10 11.72
N LYS A 47 -15.61 -14.24 11.32
CA LYS A 47 -16.62 -14.27 10.26
C LYS A 47 -17.88 -13.51 10.66
N GLU A 48 -18.37 -13.71 11.88
CA GLU A 48 -19.57 -13.05 12.39
C GLU A 48 -19.34 -11.54 12.56
N GLU A 49 -18.20 -11.15 13.16
CA GLU A 49 -17.84 -9.74 13.33
C GLU A 49 -17.69 -9.02 11.98
N HIS A 50 -17.14 -9.70 10.97
CA HIS A 50 -16.99 -9.16 9.62
C HIS A 50 -18.33 -9.07 8.88
N GLU A 51 -19.17 -10.10 8.96
CA GLU A 51 -20.49 -10.13 8.29
C GLU A 51 -21.48 -9.13 8.92
N ALA A 52 -21.26 -8.70 10.16
CA ALA A 52 -22.01 -7.63 10.80
C ALA A 52 -21.69 -6.23 10.26
N LYS A 53 -20.65 -6.08 9.43
CA LYS A 53 -20.24 -4.81 8.83
C LYS A 53 -20.94 -4.53 7.51
N GLY A 54 -21.22 -3.26 7.25
CA GLY A 54 -21.92 -2.78 6.07
C GLY A 54 -21.18 -1.70 5.29
N CYS A 55 -21.82 -1.17 4.25
CA CYS A 55 -21.23 -0.16 3.38
C CYS A 55 -20.98 1.20 4.07
N ASP A 56 -21.59 1.40 5.24
CA ASP A 56 -21.42 2.60 6.06
C ASP A 56 -20.30 2.47 7.10
N ASP A 57 -19.74 1.27 7.30
CA ASP A 57 -18.65 1.04 8.24
C ASP A 57 -17.29 1.43 7.66
N GLN A 58 -16.40 1.90 8.53
CA GLN A 58 -15.03 2.30 8.17
C GLN A 58 -14.15 1.08 7.83
N ILE A 59 -13.55 1.08 6.64
CA ILE A 59 -12.61 0.08 6.14
C ILE A 59 -11.20 0.41 6.63
N GLN A 60 -10.64 -0.39 7.53
CA GLN A 60 -9.26 -0.26 7.99
C GLN A 60 -8.23 -0.50 6.88
N SER A 61 -8.42 -1.50 6.03
CA SER A 61 -7.48 -1.84 4.95
C SER A 61 -8.15 -2.52 3.77
N ILE A 62 -7.71 -2.15 2.58
CA ILE A 62 -8.04 -2.73 1.29
C ILE A 62 -6.75 -3.31 0.72
N ALA A 63 -6.70 -4.62 0.49
CA ALA A 63 -5.58 -5.26 -0.21
C ALA A 63 -6.07 -5.80 -1.55
N LEU A 64 -5.48 -5.32 -2.64
CA LEU A 64 -5.80 -5.65 -4.02
C LEU A 64 -4.69 -6.51 -4.63
N LYS A 65 -5.07 -7.47 -5.47
CA LYS A 65 -4.17 -8.33 -6.25
C LYS A 65 -4.44 -8.09 -7.73
N VAL A 66 -3.43 -7.63 -8.47
CA VAL A 66 -3.59 -7.26 -9.88
C VAL A 66 -2.42 -7.68 -10.74
N LYS A 67 -2.64 -7.74 -12.04
CA LYS A 67 -1.62 -7.87 -13.07
C LYS A 67 -1.35 -6.50 -13.68
N TRP A 68 -0.12 -6.02 -13.58
CA TRP A 68 0.32 -4.79 -14.23
C TRP A 68 0.92 -5.12 -15.61
N PRO A 69 0.72 -4.29 -16.67
CA PRO A 69 0.12 -2.95 -16.67
C PRO A 69 -1.40 -2.90 -16.86
N GLU A 70 -2.07 -4.01 -17.15
CA GLU A 70 -3.51 -3.96 -17.49
C GLU A 70 -4.42 -3.66 -16.28
N MET A 71 -3.88 -3.75 -15.06
CA MET A 71 -4.60 -3.59 -13.80
C MET A 71 -5.85 -4.48 -13.69
N THR A 72 -5.77 -5.67 -14.31
CA THR A 72 -6.80 -6.71 -14.19
C THR A 72 -6.59 -7.52 -12.93
N ALA A 73 -7.65 -8.10 -12.38
CA ALA A 73 -7.54 -8.90 -11.18
C ALA A 73 -6.58 -10.10 -11.35
N SER A 74 -5.63 -10.22 -10.43
CA SER A 74 -4.76 -11.40 -10.35
C SER A 74 -5.41 -12.48 -9.48
N ARG A 75 -5.05 -13.74 -9.74
CA ARG A 75 -5.43 -14.86 -8.88
C ARG A 75 -4.72 -14.79 -7.51
N GLU A 76 -3.43 -14.48 -7.51
CA GLU A 76 -2.56 -14.55 -6.33
C GLU A 76 -2.10 -13.16 -5.85
N GLY A 77 -1.84 -12.23 -6.78
CA GLY A 77 -1.11 -11.00 -6.49
C GLY A 77 0.39 -11.26 -6.36
N PHE A 78 1.12 -10.30 -5.78
CA PHE A 78 2.56 -10.46 -5.57
C PHE A 78 2.87 -11.67 -4.69
N ARG A 79 3.83 -12.49 -5.14
CA ARG A 79 4.35 -13.64 -4.41
C ARG A 79 5.86 -13.75 -4.58
N LEU A 80 6.58 -13.84 -3.47
CA LEU A 80 8.03 -14.00 -3.48
C LEU A 80 8.44 -15.24 -4.30
N GLY A 81 9.37 -15.04 -5.24
CA GLY A 81 9.89 -16.11 -6.10
C GLY A 81 8.94 -16.58 -7.20
N SER A 82 7.82 -15.88 -7.42
CA SER A 82 6.91 -16.16 -8.54
C SER A 82 7.58 -15.92 -9.90
N GLU A 83 7.19 -16.73 -10.90
CA GLU A 83 7.49 -16.49 -12.31
C GLU A 83 6.60 -15.40 -12.92
N TYR A 84 5.43 -15.13 -12.33
CA TYR A 84 4.50 -14.09 -12.74
C TYR A 84 4.95 -12.72 -12.22
N LYS A 85 5.99 -12.15 -12.85
CA LYS A 85 6.63 -10.90 -12.39
C LYS A 85 5.70 -9.68 -12.40
N ASN A 86 4.67 -9.73 -13.22
CA ASN A 86 3.67 -8.68 -13.40
C ASN A 86 2.57 -8.68 -12.33
N ASP A 87 2.50 -9.73 -11.50
CA ASP A 87 1.53 -9.79 -10.42
C ASP A 87 2.03 -8.92 -9.26
N ILE A 88 1.25 -7.88 -8.94
CA ILE A 88 1.53 -6.93 -7.87
C ILE A 88 0.40 -6.97 -6.82
N THR A 89 0.74 -6.55 -5.60
CA THR A 89 -0.24 -6.37 -4.53
C THR A 89 -0.25 -4.91 -4.10
N ILE A 90 -1.43 -4.28 -4.11
CA ILE A 90 -1.63 -2.90 -3.70
C ILE A 90 -2.42 -2.92 -2.40
N ALA A 91 -1.90 -2.33 -1.33
CA ALA A 91 -2.59 -2.20 -0.05
C ALA A 91 -2.84 -0.72 0.24
N LEU A 92 -4.11 -0.33 0.36
CA LEU A 92 -4.52 0.96 0.88
C LEU A 92 -4.95 0.77 2.33
N ASN A 93 -4.27 1.44 3.25
CA ASN A 93 -4.49 1.29 4.68
C ASN A 93 -4.84 2.62 5.30
N GLN A 94 -5.77 2.63 6.26
CA GLN A 94 -6.00 3.75 7.17
C GLN A 94 -5.55 3.35 8.58
N ARG A 95 -5.00 4.27 9.37
CA ARG A 95 -4.55 3.96 10.74
C ARG A 95 -5.34 4.67 11.82
N SER A 96 -5.46 5.98 11.72
CA SER A 96 -5.96 6.83 12.79
C SER A 96 -6.47 8.14 12.24
N VAL A 97 -7.37 8.78 13.00
CA VAL A 97 -7.77 10.16 12.74
C VAL A 97 -6.52 11.04 12.74
N TRP A 98 -6.38 11.83 11.68
CA TRP A 98 -5.35 12.84 11.51
C TRP A 98 -5.50 13.88 12.62
N LYS A 99 -4.38 14.19 13.27
CA LYS A 99 -4.30 15.26 14.26
C LYS A 99 -3.54 16.44 13.69
N GLU A 100 -4.00 17.66 13.93
CA GLU A 100 -3.34 18.88 13.44
C GLU A 100 -1.89 18.99 13.93
N GLU A 101 -1.58 18.44 15.11
CA GLU A 101 -0.23 18.34 15.67
C GLU A 101 0.76 17.52 14.81
N TRP A 102 0.27 16.68 13.89
CA TRP A 102 1.11 15.93 12.93
C TRP A 102 1.47 16.75 11.69
N GLY A 103 0.97 17.99 11.60
CA GLY A 103 1.25 18.93 10.53
C GLY A 103 0.22 18.87 9.40
N SER A 104 0.70 19.20 8.19
CA SER A 104 -0.16 19.25 7.00
C SER A 104 -0.55 17.84 6.58
N LYS A 105 -1.86 17.61 6.45
CA LYS A 105 -2.43 16.38 5.92
C LYS A 105 -2.00 16.09 4.47
N ASP A 106 -1.55 17.10 3.73
CA ASP A 106 -1.13 16.98 2.33
C ASP A 106 0.25 16.33 2.19
N PHE A 107 0.99 16.20 3.28
CA PHE A 107 2.33 15.64 3.26
C PHE A 107 2.67 14.96 4.58
N PHE A 108 3.00 13.68 4.51
CA PHE A 108 3.61 12.95 5.61
C PHE A 108 5.08 12.72 5.29
N ASN A 109 5.95 13.01 6.26
CA ASN A 109 7.38 12.79 6.09
C ASN A 109 7.72 11.33 6.40
N GLU A 110 8.01 10.55 5.36
CA GLU A 110 8.35 9.12 5.46
C GLU A 110 9.77 8.87 6.01
N PHE A 111 10.44 9.90 6.55
CA PHE A 111 11.81 9.79 7.03
C PHE A 111 11.99 8.73 8.14
N LEU A 112 11.01 8.57 9.04
CA LEU A 112 11.07 7.51 10.06
C LEU A 112 11.02 6.11 9.42
N LEU A 113 10.19 5.92 8.39
CA LEU A 113 10.13 4.68 7.63
C LEU A 113 11.42 4.44 6.84
N LEU A 114 12.00 5.49 6.24
CA LEU A 114 13.31 5.43 5.59
C LEU A 114 14.38 4.95 6.58
N LYS A 115 14.49 5.57 7.77
CA LYS A 115 15.43 5.13 8.82
C LYS A 115 15.20 3.67 9.17
N GLN A 116 13.95 3.24 9.28
CA GLN A 116 13.59 1.86 9.58
C GLN A 116 14.07 0.89 8.48
N TYR A 117 13.91 1.24 7.20
CA TYR A 117 14.36 0.43 6.07
C TYR A 117 15.88 0.38 5.93
N LEU A 118 16.58 1.44 6.33
CA LEU A 118 18.04 1.53 6.26
C LEU A 118 18.78 0.79 7.39
N ARG A 119 18.09 0.34 8.45
CA ARG A 119 18.67 -0.49 9.52
C ARG A 119 19.31 -1.76 8.95
N LYS A 120 20.38 -2.28 9.53
CA LYS A 120 20.97 -3.56 9.07
C LYS A 120 19.99 -4.74 9.24
N GLY A 121 20.06 -5.72 8.33
CA GLY A 121 19.17 -6.88 8.29
C GLY A 121 17.97 -6.73 7.34
N MET A 122 17.38 -7.85 6.94
CA MET A 122 16.16 -7.89 6.12
C MET A 122 14.98 -7.20 6.80
N SER A 123 14.86 -7.41 8.12
CA SER A 123 13.81 -6.83 8.96
C SER A 123 14.28 -5.57 9.67
N SER A 124 13.34 -4.76 10.17
CA SER A 124 13.60 -3.49 10.87
C SER A 124 14.25 -3.62 12.27
N GLY A 125 14.91 -4.74 12.55
CA GLY A 125 15.47 -5.09 13.86
C GLY A 125 16.93 -4.66 14.08
N GLY A 126 17.62 -4.17 13.05
CA GLY A 126 18.99 -3.67 13.19
C GLY A 126 19.09 -2.33 13.94
N GLU A 127 20.33 -1.90 14.15
CA GLU A 127 20.62 -0.60 14.77
C GLU A 127 20.05 0.55 13.95
N GLU A 128 19.63 1.60 14.66
CA GLU A 128 19.14 2.82 14.04
C GLU A 128 20.25 3.56 13.31
N VAL A 129 19.96 4.06 12.11
CA VAL A 129 20.89 4.86 11.31
C VAL A 129 20.78 6.35 11.68
N SER A 130 21.90 7.08 11.68
CA SER A 130 21.91 8.54 11.90
C SER A 130 21.59 9.31 10.62
N GLU A 131 21.05 10.52 10.74
CA GLU A 131 20.73 11.37 9.57
C GLU A 131 22.00 11.78 8.81
N VAL A 132 23.07 12.10 9.55
CA VAL A 132 24.39 12.41 8.98
C VAL A 132 24.88 11.27 8.09
N TRP A 133 24.76 10.02 8.54
CA TRP A 133 25.17 8.87 7.74
C TRP A 133 24.34 8.72 6.47
N ILE A 134 23.03 8.98 6.53
CA ILE A 134 22.15 8.94 5.35
C ILE A 134 22.61 9.98 4.33
N ASP A 135 22.84 11.22 4.77
CA ASP A 135 23.23 12.31 3.88
C ASP A 135 24.62 12.12 3.26
N GLU A 136 25.56 11.55 4.01
CA GLU A 136 26.91 11.24 3.51
C GLU A 136 26.94 10.02 2.56
N THR A 137 25.99 9.09 2.69
CA THR A 137 25.98 7.82 1.96
C THR A 137 25.04 7.82 0.75
N LYS A 138 23.98 8.66 0.76
CA LYS A 138 22.99 8.66 -0.30
C LYS A 138 23.60 9.03 -1.65
N THR A 139 23.16 8.31 -2.68
CA THR A 139 23.50 8.63 -4.07
C THR A 139 22.21 8.91 -4.84
N PHE A 140 22.27 9.75 -5.86
CA PHE A 140 21.09 10.04 -6.68
C PHE A 140 21.12 9.21 -7.96
N ASN A 141 20.05 8.44 -8.18
CA ASN A 141 19.82 7.66 -9.38
C ASN A 141 18.95 8.46 -10.35
N SER A 142 19.55 8.99 -11.42
CA SER A 142 18.85 9.82 -12.41
C SER A 142 17.79 9.07 -13.21
N ASP A 143 17.97 7.77 -13.44
CA ASP A 143 17.06 6.96 -14.25
C ASP A 143 15.76 6.70 -13.51
N LEU A 144 15.83 6.57 -12.17
CA LEU A 144 14.66 6.38 -11.31
C LEU A 144 14.11 7.70 -10.76
N GLY A 145 14.90 8.78 -10.76
CA GLY A 145 14.58 10.03 -10.09
C GLY A 145 14.51 9.90 -8.56
N LEU A 146 15.31 9.01 -7.98
CA LEU A 146 15.30 8.67 -6.55
C LEU A 146 16.72 8.73 -5.96
N TYR A 147 16.81 9.04 -4.68
CA TYR A 147 18.01 8.73 -3.90
C TYR A 147 18.05 7.24 -3.58
N GLU A 148 19.24 6.66 -3.43
CA GLU A 148 19.44 5.26 -3.13
C GLU A 148 20.63 5.00 -2.19
N ILE A 149 20.49 3.93 -1.39
CA ILE A 149 21.56 3.33 -0.58
C ILE A 149 21.48 1.80 -0.69
N ASP A 150 22.63 1.18 -0.97
CA ASP A 150 22.85 -0.25 -0.83
C ASP A 150 23.19 -0.59 0.63
N VAL A 151 22.25 -1.25 1.32
CA VAL A 151 22.41 -1.67 2.72
C VAL A 151 23.03 -3.06 2.73
N LYS A 152 24.31 -3.12 3.14
CA LYS A 152 24.98 -4.40 3.38
C LYS A 152 24.26 -5.14 4.52
N SER A 153 23.72 -6.31 4.22
CA SER A 153 23.04 -7.17 5.18
C SER A 153 23.86 -8.41 5.46
N ASP A 154 24.02 -8.74 6.75
CA ASP A 154 24.80 -9.90 7.20
C ASP A 154 24.01 -11.23 7.07
N ASP A 155 22.71 -11.15 6.77
CA ASP A 155 21.82 -12.30 6.57
C ASP A 155 21.86 -12.89 5.14
N GLY A 156 22.72 -12.34 4.28
CA GLY A 156 22.90 -12.81 2.91
C GLY A 156 21.76 -12.44 1.96
N VAL A 157 20.90 -11.50 2.33
CA VAL A 157 19.91 -10.88 1.45
C VAL A 157 20.36 -9.48 1.07
N GLY A 158 20.56 -9.23 -0.22
CA GLY A 158 20.87 -7.88 -0.70
C GLY A 158 19.70 -6.96 -0.42
N LYS A 159 19.95 -5.76 0.10
CA LYS A 159 18.91 -4.77 0.33
C LYS A 159 19.32 -3.43 -0.25
N LYS A 160 18.44 -2.86 -1.06
CA LYS A 160 18.59 -1.51 -1.61
C LYS A 160 17.35 -0.70 -1.27
N VAL A 161 17.56 0.50 -0.75
CA VAL A 161 16.48 1.40 -0.34
C VAL A 161 16.55 2.64 -1.21
N TYR A 162 15.42 3.02 -1.77
CA TYR A 162 15.24 4.20 -2.60
C TYR A 162 14.23 5.16 -1.96
N TRP A 163 14.36 6.46 -2.19
CA TRP A 163 13.40 7.42 -1.71
C TRP A 163 13.40 8.70 -2.54
N GLN A 164 12.30 9.46 -2.43
CA GLN A 164 12.19 10.79 -3.01
C GLN A 164 12.18 11.84 -1.88
N GLU A 165 12.95 12.91 -2.05
CA GLU A 165 12.90 14.08 -1.19
C GLU A 165 12.10 15.20 -1.86
N ARG A 166 11.19 15.84 -1.13
CA ARG A 166 10.52 17.07 -1.52
C ARG A 166 11.20 18.25 -0.83
N LYS A 167 11.67 19.20 -1.65
CA LYS A 167 12.37 20.41 -1.19
C LYS A 167 11.58 21.12 -0.09
N GLY A 168 12.21 21.29 1.08
CA GLY A 168 11.63 21.96 2.24
C GLY A 168 10.53 21.18 2.98
N LYS A 169 10.25 19.92 2.60
CA LYS A 169 9.23 19.08 3.25
C LYS A 169 9.82 17.79 3.86
N GLY A 170 10.78 17.15 3.22
CA GLY A 170 11.36 15.88 3.67
C GLY A 170 11.10 14.74 2.69
N VAL A 171 11.00 13.50 3.17
CA VAL A 171 10.84 12.30 2.33
C VAL A 171 9.38 12.08 1.98
N SER A 172 9.04 12.01 0.68
CA SER A 172 7.66 11.80 0.20
C SER A 172 7.28 10.34 0.00
N LEU A 173 8.25 9.50 -0.35
CA LEU A 173 8.02 8.08 -0.59
C LEU A 173 9.29 7.29 -0.33
N THR A 174 9.13 6.01 -0.06
CA THR A 174 10.24 5.05 0.09
C THR A 174 9.96 3.80 -0.73
N ILE A 175 11.02 3.16 -1.23
CA ILE A 175 10.97 1.86 -1.89
C ILE A 175 12.07 1.00 -1.29
N LYS A 176 11.71 -0.12 -0.64
CA LYS A 176 12.68 -1.09 -0.12
C LYS A 176 12.66 -2.32 -1.02
N CYS A 177 13.79 -2.61 -1.66
CA CYS A 177 13.98 -3.82 -2.47
C CYS A 177 14.92 -4.80 -1.77
N LEU A 178 14.51 -6.07 -1.77
CA LEU A 178 15.24 -7.22 -1.25
C LEU A 178 15.60 -8.16 -2.41
N TYR A 179 16.84 -8.64 -2.41
CA TYR A 179 17.44 -9.52 -3.42
C TYR A 179 17.95 -10.79 -2.74
N PHE A 180 17.27 -11.91 -2.99
CA PHE A 180 17.56 -13.18 -2.33
C PHE A 180 18.52 -14.01 -3.17
N LYS A 181 19.33 -14.86 -2.52
CA LYS A 181 20.26 -15.79 -3.19
C LYS A 181 19.58 -16.75 -4.17
N THR A 182 18.29 -17.01 -3.98
CA THR A 182 17.46 -17.83 -4.87
C THR A 182 17.15 -17.14 -6.21
N GLY A 183 17.53 -15.87 -6.38
CA GLY A 183 17.11 -15.02 -7.50
C GLY A 183 15.73 -14.40 -7.30
N ALA A 184 15.03 -14.72 -6.21
CA ALA A 184 13.78 -14.04 -5.87
C ALA A 184 14.06 -12.59 -5.46
N THR A 185 13.11 -11.71 -5.76
CA THR A 185 13.20 -10.27 -5.46
C THR A 185 11.87 -9.76 -4.92
N SER A 186 11.92 -8.78 -4.04
CA SER A 186 10.74 -8.15 -3.45
C SER A 186 10.98 -6.67 -3.24
N CYS A 187 10.19 -5.81 -3.88
CA CYS A 187 10.17 -4.38 -3.64
C CYS A 187 8.86 -3.99 -2.94
N GLU A 188 8.96 -3.08 -1.98
CA GLU A 188 7.84 -2.50 -1.25
C GLU A 188 7.92 -0.98 -1.38
N PHE A 189 7.02 -0.41 -2.18
CA PHE A 189 6.81 1.02 -2.29
C PHE A 189 5.85 1.49 -1.21
N ASN A 190 6.12 2.63 -0.58
CA ASN A 190 5.27 3.22 0.43
C ASN A 190 5.19 4.74 0.25
N THR A 191 3.98 5.28 0.27
CA THR A 191 3.74 6.73 0.33
C THR A 191 2.40 7.04 1.00
N HIS A 192 2.35 8.18 1.67
CA HIS A 192 1.14 8.74 2.24
C HIS A 192 0.12 9.16 1.17
N GLN A 193 -1.15 8.98 1.49
CA GLN A 193 -2.31 9.27 0.65
C GLN A 193 -3.16 10.37 1.31
N PRO A 194 -3.02 11.64 0.89
CA PRO A 194 -3.69 12.76 1.57
C PRO A 194 -5.20 12.85 1.32
N ASN A 195 -5.70 12.16 0.29
CA ASN A 195 -7.01 12.44 -0.32
C ASN A 195 -8.20 11.63 0.25
N TYR A 196 -8.02 10.93 1.36
CA TYR A 196 -9.04 10.03 1.94
C TYR A 196 -9.58 10.52 3.29
N GLY A 197 -10.02 11.77 3.36
CA GLY A 197 -10.76 12.26 4.52
C GLY A 197 -9.94 12.29 5.81
N PHE A 198 -10.57 12.28 6.98
CA PHE A 198 -9.92 12.59 8.26
C PHE A 198 -8.87 11.56 8.74
N ASN A 199 -8.62 10.45 8.06
CA ASN A 199 -7.67 9.43 8.52
C ASN A 199 -6.29 9.55 7.85
N THR A 200 -5.22 9.24 8.60
CA THR A 200 -3.91 8.89 8.02
C THR A 200 -4.08 7.69 7.13
N SER A 201 -3.71 7.85 5.85
CA SER A 201 -3.85 6.80 4.84
C SER A 201 -2.53 6.64 4.10
N TYR A 202 -2.16 5.41 3.80
CA TYR A 202 -0.95 5.10 3.04
C TYR A 202 -1.25 4.02 2.03
N ILE A 203 -0.58 4.12 0.89
CA ILE A 203 -0.55 3.06 -0.10
C ILE A 203 0.79 2.31 0.04
N THR A 204 0.71 1.00 0.00
CA THR A 204 1.86 0.11 -0.08
C THR A 204 1.71 -0.72 -1.34
N ILE A 205 2.75 -0.81 -2.16
CA ILE A 205 2.72 -1.64 -3.37
C ILE A 205 3.88 -2.62 -3.30
N SER A 206 3.56 -3.91 -3.35
CA SER A 206 4.53 -5.00 -3.41
C SER A 206 4.66 -5.50 -4.85
N PHE A 207 5.89 -5.52 -5.36
CA PHE A 207 6.20 -5.90 -6.74
C PHE A 207 7.62 -6.49 -6.86
N HIS A 208 7.93 -7.11 -7.99
CA HIS A 208 9.26 -7.66 -8.28
C HIS A 208 10.23 -6.56 -8.77
N SER A 209 11.52 -6.65 -8.46
CA SER A 209 12.49 -5.57 -8.73
C SER A 209 12.64 -5.21 -10.21
N GLU A 210 12.30 -6.14 -11.09
CA GLU A 210 12.24 -5.99 -12.54
C GLU A 210 11.27 -4.88 -12.96
N LEU A 211 10.28 -4.58 -12.13
CA LEU A 211 9.31 -3.51 -12.36
C LEU A 211 9.72 -2.17 -11.73
N LEU A 212 10.84 -2.10 -11.01
CA LEU A 212 11.29 -0.86 -10.35
C LEU A 212 11.45 0.33 -11.31
N PRO A 213 11.96 0.17 -12.56
CA PRO A 213 12.00 1.29 -13.50
C PRO A 213 10.63 1.93 -13.80
N HIS A 214 9.54 1.19 -13.57
CA HIS A 214 8.16 1.60 -13.80
C HIS A 214 7.43 2.04 -12.52
N TRP A 215 8.14 2.30 -11.43
CA TRP A 215 7.51 2.59 -10.12
C TRP A 215 6.52 3.77 -10.16
N GLN A 216 6.79 4.79 -10.98
CA GLN A 216 5.91 5.96 -11.14
C GLN A 216 4.59 5.59 -11.80
N GLU A 217 4.67 4.80 -12.87
CA GLU A 217 3.52 4.33 -13.64
C GLU A 217 2.67 3.38 -12.80
N ILE A 218 3.31 2.42 -12.11
CA ILE A 218 2.66 1.51 -11.17
C ILE A 218 1.91 2.28 -10.07
N TYR A 219 2.51 3.33 -9.52
CA TYR A 219 1.87 4.16 -8.52
C TYR A 219 0.65 4.90 -9.10
N GLN A 220 0.78 5.53 -10.26
CA GLN A 220 -0.31 6.24 -10.93
C GLN A 220 -1.47 5.30 -11.28
N ASP A 221 -1.17 4.13 -11.84
CA ASP A 221 -2.16 3.11 -12.18
C ASP A 221 -2.87 2.58 -10.92
N ALA A 222 -2.12 2.37 -9.83
CA ALA A 222 -2.69 1.97 -8.55
C ALA A 222 -3.66 3.01 -7.99
N GLU A 223 -3.33 4.30 -8.08
CA GLU A 223 -4.23 5.39 -7.70
C GLU A 223 -5.50 5.40 -8.56
N GLN A 224 -5.37 5.25 -9.88
CA GLN A 224 -6.50 5.21 -10.81
C GLN A 224 -7.42 4.02 -10.51
N LEU A 225 -6.86 2.84 -10.31
CA LEU A 225 -7.64 1.65 -9.95
C LEU A 225 -8.39 1.86 -8.64
N ILE A 226 -7.72 2.33 -7.59
CA ILE A 226 -8.38 2.60 -6.30
C ILE A 226 -9.50 3.63 -6.48
N HIS A 227 -9.26 4.70 -7.25
CA HIS A 227 -10.26 5.72 -7.53
C HIS A 227 -11.48 5.15 -8.27
N SER A 228 -11.30 4.16 -9.15
CA SER A 228 -12.40 3.51 -9.88
C SER A 228 -13.41 2.79 -8.97
N PHE A 229 -13.01 2.40 -7.75
CA PHE A 229 -13.89 1.79 -6.76
C PHE A 229 -14.67 2.81 -5.93
N ASN A 230 -14.37 4.11 -6.04
CA ASN A 230 -15.11 5.15 -5.34
C ASN A 230 -16.44 5.40 -6.06
N THR A 231 -17.54 5.25 -5.34
CA THR A 231 -18.88 5.50 -5.91
C THR A 231 -19.35 6.95 -5.74
N GLY A 232 -18.53 7.82 -5.13
CA GLY A 232 -18.92 9.17 -4.71
C GLY A 232 -19.87 9.16 -3.50
N GLU A 233 -20.13 10.34 -2.91
CA GLU A 233 -21.39 10.51 -2.18
C GLU A 233 -22.52 10.34 -3.19
N LYS A 234 -23.54 9.55 -2.86
CA LYS A 234 -24.77 9.48 -3.66
C LYS A 234 -25.27 10.91 -3.90
N GLN A 235 -25.05 11.46 -5.09
CA GLN A 235 -25.94 12.49 -5.61
C GLN A 235 -27.26 11.77 -5.90
N ASN A 236 -28.23 11.97 -5.00
CA ASN A 236 -29.67 11.83 -5.21
C ASN A 236 -30.14 10.79 -6.25
N GLU A 237 -30.59 9.63 -5.77
CA GLU A 237 -31.73 8.94 -6.41
C GLU A 237 -32.83 8.78 -5.37
N ALA A 238 -33.51 9.90 -5.12
CA ALA A 238 -34.94 9.89 -4.86
C ALA A 238 -35.61 10.29 -6.19
N SER A 239 -36.37 9.38 -6.76
CA SER A 239 -37.48 9.67 -7.68
C SER A 239 -38.57 8.67 -7.40
#